data_AF-A0A7K4Y461-F1
#
_entry.id   AF-A0A7K4Y461-F1
#
_cell.length_a   1.000
_cell.length_b   1.000
_cell.length_c   1.000
_cell.angle_alpha   90.00
_cell.angle_beta   90.00
_cell.angle_gamma   90.00
#
_symmetry.space_group_name_H-M   'P 1'
#
loop_
_entity.id
_entity.type
_entity.pdbx_description
1 polymer ?
#
loop_
_entity_poly.entity_id
_entity_poly.type
_entity_poly.pdbx_seq_one_letter_code
_entity_poly.pdbx_strand_id
1 'polypeptide(L)'
;MEFTVIDYSIFALLLVLSSAIGLFYALSGDRQRTLQEFLLANRNMSFLPVALSLLATFQSAVAILGVPAEIYRFGTEYWFLGCSYFLGLLIPAHVFIPVFYRLRITSTYEYLELRFNKTVRIFGTVTFIFQMVSGAGRWGAQGCAVHGCSAALSQVIYMGVVLYAPALALNAVTGFDLWSAVLTMGLVCTLYTTLGGLKAVIWTDVFQTLVMFAGQLAVIAVGAQRVGGMARVWHLAEQEGKIAGIE
;
A
#
# COMPACT_ATOMS: atom_id res chain seq x y z
N MET A 1 17.76 1.66 -23.31
CA MET A 1 18.28 2.40 -22.15
C MET A 1 19.05 1.36 -21.35
N GLU A 2 20.38 1.32 -21.47
CA GLU A 2 21.17 0.44 -20.61
C GLU A 2 21.27 1.09 -19.23
N PHE A 3 20.92 0.33 -18.20
CA PHE A 3 21.06 0.80 -16.82
C PHE A 3 22.55 0.96 -16.51
N THR A 4 22.92 2.14 -16.04
CA THR A 4 24.30 2.43 -15.68
C THR A 4 24.61 1.72 -14.37
N VAL A 5 25.88 1.41 -14.09
CA VAL A 5 26.32 0.86 -12.79
C VAL A 5 25.77 1.66 -11.60
N ILE A 6 25.55 2.97 -11.80
CA ILE A 6 24.93 3.89 -10.85
C ILE A 6 23.50 3.45 -10.48
N ASP A 7 22.67 3.09 -11.45
CA ASP A 7 21.27 2.75 -11.20
C ASP A 7 21.12 1.43 -10.41
N TYR A 8 21.99 0.45 -10.72
CA TYR A 8 22.10 -0.79 -9.94
C TYR A 8 22.54 -0.53 -8.50
N SER A 9 23.51 0.37 -8.31
CA SER A 9 24.00 0.74 -6.98
C SER A 9 22.91 1.43 -6.15
N ILE A 10 22.09 2.30 -6.76
CA ILE A 10 20.98 2.98 -6.09
C ILE A 10 19.90 1.98 -5.70
N PHE A 11 19.54 1.04 -6.58
CA PHE A 11 18.53 0.02 -6.29
C PHE A 11 18.97 -0.92 -5.16
N ALA A 12 20.21 -1.43 -5.23
CA ALA A 12 20.78 -2.28 -4.18
C ALA A 12 20.88 -1.53 -2.85
N LEU A 13 21.33 -0.27 -2.86
CA LEU A 13 21.41 0.56 -1.67
C LEU A 13 20.03 0.80 -1.06
N LEU A 14 19.00 1.06 -1.87
CA LEU A 14 17.63 1.27 -1.41
C LEU A 14 17.05 0.02 -0.76
N LEU A 15 17.26 -1.16 -1.35
CA LEU A 15 16.85 -2.44 -0.77
C LEU A 15 17.57 -2.73 0.55
N VAL A 16 18.90 -2.53 0.57
CA VAL A 16 19.71 -2.75 1.78
C VAL A 16 19.31 -1.77 2.86
N LEU A 17 19.05 -0.50 2.54
CA LEU A 17 18.69 0.53 3.51
C LEU A 17 17.28 0.30 4.08
N SER A 18 16.31 -0.08 3.24
CA SER A 18 14.97 -0.48 3.70
C SER A 18 15.02 -1.73 4.60
N SER A 19 15.75 -2.76 4.17
CA SER A 19 15.93 -4.00 4.95
C SER A 19 16.69 -3.74 6.25
N ALA A 20 17.72 -2.88 6.22
CA ALA A 20 18.52 -2.53 7.39
C ALA A 20 17.73 -1.71 8.39
N ILE A 21 16.84 -0.79 7.98
CA ILE A 21 15.94 -0.09 8.91
C ILE A 21 14.99 -1.09 9.57
N GLY A 22 14.40 -2.01 8.79
CA GLY A 22 13.54 -3.07 9.31
C GLY A 22 14.27 -3.97 10.32
N LEU A 23 15.48 -4.43 9.96
CA LEU A 23 16.30 -5.29 10.82
C LEU A 23 16.86 -4.54 12.05
N PHE A 24 17.25 -3.28 11.91
CA PHE A 24 17.77 -2.46 12.99
C PHE A 24 16.71 -2.24 14.06
N TYR A 25 15.47 -1.94 13.67
CA TYR A 25 14.36 -1.82 14.62
C TYR A 25 13.85 -3.18 15.13
N ALA A 26 14.03 -4.26 14.36
CA ALA A 26 13.76 -5.63 14.82
C ALA A 26 14.77 -6.11 15.88
N LEU A 27 16.05 -5.75 15.73
CA LEU A 27 17.14 -6.22 16.60
C LEU A 27 17.44 -5.27 17.76
N SER A 28 17.24 -3.96 17.59
CA SER A 28 17.44 -2.94 18.64
C SER A 28 16.17 -2.69 19.47
N GLY A 29 15.03 -3.27 19.07
CA GLY A 29 13.82 -3.26 19.88
C GLY A 29 14.04 -4.13 21.12
N ASP A 30 14.01 -3.49 22.30
CA ASP A 30 14.07 -4.18 23.58
C ASP A 30 13.05 -5.33 23.58
N ARG A 31 13.59 -6.54 23.56
CA ARG A 31 12.95 -7.86 23.50
C ARG A 31 11.41 -7.80 23.62
N GLN A 32 10.70 -7.78 22.48
CA GLN A 32 9.23 -7.89 22.35
C GLN A 32 8.70 -9.17 23.03
N ARG A 33 8.60 -9.18 24.37
CA ARG A 33 8.13 -10.34 25.14
C ARG A 33 6.61 -10.39 25.27
N THR A 34 5.91 -9.29 24.96
CA THR A 34 4.47 -9.17 25.11
C THR A 34 3.77 -8.94 23.77
N LEU A 35 2.69 -9.69 23.53
CA LEU A 35 1.86 -9.59 22.30
C LEU A 35 1.35 -8.16 22.04
N GLN A 36 1.12 -7.36 23.10
CA GLN A 36 0.73 -5.96 22.97
C GLN A 36 1.83 -5.10 22.33
N GLU A 37 3.11 -5.36 22.60
CA GLU A 37 4.18 -4.58 21.98
C GLU A 37 4.37 -4.96 20.51
N PHE A 38 4.24 -6.25 20.19
CA PHE A 38 4.30 -6.77 18.83
C PHE A 38 3.13 -6.26 17.96
N LEU A 39 1.90 -6.30 18.49
CA LEU A 39 0.67 -5.96 17.75
C LEU A 39 0.27 -4.48 17.83
N LEU A 40 0.61 -3.75 18.89
CA LEU A 40 0.12 -2.37 19.12
C LEU A 40 1.23 -1.32 19.12
N ALA A 41 2.48 -1.73 18.89
CA ALA A 41 3.62 -0.82 18.85
C ALA A 41 3.71 0.11 20.10
N ASN A 42 3.35 -0.41 21.28
CA ASN A 42 3.35 0.30 22.57
C ASN A 42 2.52 1.60 22.61
N ARG A 43 1.68 1.91 21.59
CA ARG A 43 0.83 3.13 21.48
C ARG A 43 1.54 4.48 21.70
N ASN A 44 2.87 4.50 21.83
CA ASN A 44 3.69 5.68 22.11
C ASN A 44 4.38 6.22 20.84
N MET A 45 3.94 5.76 19.67
CA MET A 45 4.46 6.22 18.39
C MET A 45 3.84 7.57 18.06
N SER A 46 4.65 8.50 17.57
CA SER A 46 4.17 9.81 17.12
C SER A 46 3.13 9.64 16.00
N PHE A 47 2.19 10.59 15.90
CA PHE A 47 1.10 10.51 14.91
C PHE A 47 1.60 10.49 13.46
N LEU A 48 2.76 11.12 13.20
CA LEU A 48 3.28 11.32 11.85
C LEU A 48 3.74 10.00 11.20
N PRO A 49 4.58 9.16 11.84
CA PRO A 49 4.90 7.82 11.32
C PRO A 49 3.67 6.95 11.04
N VAL A 50 2.67 6.99 11.93
CA VAL A 50 1.43 6.22 11.77
C VAL A 50 0.63 6.71 10.57
N ALA A 51 0.48 8.03 10.41
CA ALA A 51 -0.21 8.61 9.25
C ALA A 51 0.51 8.29 7.93
N LEU A 52 1.85 8.36 7.89
CA LEU A 52 2.62 8.01 6.70
C LEU A 52 2.53 6.52 6.36
N SER A 53 2.55 5.61 7.34
CA SER A 53 2.34 4.17 7.09
C SER A 53 0.91 3.86 6.60
N LEU A 54 -0.10 4.57 7.11
CA LEU A 54 -1.45 4.50 6.57
C LEU A 54 -1.49 4.97 5.11
N LEU A 55 -0.83 6.09 4.79
CA LEU A 55 -0.70 6.57 3.41
C LEU A 55 0.03 5.57 2.51
N ALA A 56 1.10 4.93 3.01
CA ALA A 56 1.82 3.87 2.32
C ALA A 56 0.88 2.73 1.91
N THR A 57 0.00 2.32 2.82
CA THR A 57 -0.94 1.22 2.61
C THR A 57 -1.96 1.55 1.51
N PHE A 58 -2.34 2.82 1.35
CA PHE A 58 -3.21 3.25 0.25
C PHE A 58 -2.48 3.30 -1.11
N GLN A 59 -1.16 3.46 -1.10
CA GLN A 59 -0.35 3.61 -2.31
C GLN A 59 0.19 2.25 -2.78
N SER A 60 -0.54 1.59 -3.69
CA SER A 60 -0.09 0.35 -4.33
C SER A 60 0.71 0.59 -5.62
N ALA A 61 1.55 -0.37 -6.01
CA ALA A 61 2.23 -0.34 -7.31
C ALA A 61 1.25 -0.27 -8.50
N VAL A 62 0.07 -0.88 -8.33
CA VAL A 62 -1.03 -0.83 -9.29
C VAL A 62 -1.56 0.60 -9.44
N ALA A 63 -1.67 1.36 -8.35
CA ALA A 63 -2.09 2.76 -8.44
C ALA A 63 -1.06 3.63 -9.18
N ILE A 64 0.25 3.41 -8.94
CA ILE A 64 1.30 4.21 -9.57
C ILE A 64 1.38 4.02 -11.08
N LEU A 65 1.18 2.80 -11.58
CA LEU A 65 1.20 2.52 -13.02
C LEU A 65 -0.19 2.67 -13.66
N GLY A 66 -1.24 2.33 -12.92
CA GLY A 66 -2.62 2.33 -13.40
C GLY A 66 -3.21 3.74 -13.51
N VAL A 67 -3.00 4.60 -12.52
CA VAL A 67 -3.61 5.95 -12.50
C VAL A 67 -3.15 6.81 -13.68
N PRO A 68 -1.85 6.89 -14.03
CA PRO A 68 -1.44 7.65 -15.21
C PRO A 68 -1.98 7.04 -16.51
N ALA A 69 -2.11 5.71 -16.60
CA ALA A 69 -2.68 5.05 -17.78
C ALA A 69 -4.19 5.33 -17.92
N GLU A 70 -4.92 5.34 -16.81
CA GLU A 70 -6.34 5.72 -16.74
C GLU A 70 -6.51 7.17 -17.17
N ILE A 71 -5.70 8.09 -16.61
CA ILE A 71 -5.73 9.52 -16.94
C ILE A 71 -5.38 9.75 -18.41
N TYR A 72 -4.44 8.99 -18.95
CA TYR A 72 -4.06 9.09 -20.36
C TYR A 72 -5.19 8.64 -21.31
N ARG A 73 -6.01 7.66 -20.89
CA ARG A 73 -7.04 7.04 -21.72
C ARG A 73 -8.42 7.67 -21.56
N PHE A 74 -8.81 8.02 -20.34
CA PHE A 74 -10.15 8.52 -20.00
C PHE A 74 -10.14 9.99 -19.54
N GLY A 75 -8.96 10.61 -19.41
CA GLY A 75 -8.82 12.01 -19.01
C GLY A 75 -8.74 12.19 -17.50
N THR A 76 -8.82 13.44 -17.06
CA THR A 76 -8.61 13.83 -15.64
C THR A 76 -9.84 13.60 -14.74
N GLU A 77 -10.87 12.89 -15.24
CA GLU A 77 -12.06 12.53 -14.46
C GLU A 77 -11.74 11.70 -13.20
N TYR A 78 -10.62 10.98 -13.22
CA TYR A 78 -10.10 10.25 -12.06
C TYR A 78 -9.89 11.15 -10.82
N TRP A 79 -9.74 12.46 -10.99
CA TRP A 79 -9.60 13.42 -9.89
C TRP A 79 -10.82 13.45 -8.94
N PHE A 80 -12.04 13.20 -9.45
CA PHE A 80 -13.25 13.13 -8.62
C PHE A 80 -13.20 12.01 -7.58
N LEU A 81 -12.58 10.89 -7.94
CA LEU A 81 -12.38 9.76 -7.03
C LEU A 81 -11.46 10.17 -5.86
N GLY A 82 -10.39 10.92 -6.14
CA GLY A 82 -9.48 11.45 -5.12
C GLY A 82 -10.18 12.38 -4.12
N CYS A 83 -11.02 13.30 -4.62
CA CYS A 83 -11.84 14.18 -3.76
C CYS A 83 -12.81 13.38 -2.87
N SER A 84 -13.45 12.33 -3.40
CA SER A 84 -14.33 11.46 -2.62
C SER A 84 -13.57 10.71 -1.51
N TYR A 85 -12.38 10.19 -1.79
CA TYR A 85 -11.54 9.54 -0.79
C TYR A 85 -11.13 10.50 0.35
N PHE A 86 -10.80 11.74 0.02
CA PHE A 86 -10.45 12.75 1.03
C PHE A 86 -11.62 13.05 1.97
N LEU A 87 -12.82 13.25 1.43
CA LEU A 87 -14.04 13.44 2.23
C LEU A 87 -14.40 12.19 3.04
N GLY A 88 -14.20 11.01 2.44
CA GLY A 88 -14.42 9.71 3.09
C GLY A 88 -13.52 9.45 4.29
N LEU A 89 -12.32 10.06 4.34
CA LEU A 89 -11.39 9.96 5.46
C LEU A 89 -11.78 10.84 6.67
N LEU A 90 -12.56 11.90 6.47
CA LEU A 90 -12.99 12.80 7.55
C LEU A 90 -13.93 12.11 8.54
N ILE A 91 -14.83 11.26 8.05
CA ILE A 91 -15.80 10.51 8.86
C ILE A 91 -15.09 9.56 9.86
N PRO A 92 -14.20 8.64 9.43
CA PRO A 92 -13.46 7.78 10.34
C PRO A 92 -12.54 8.56 11.28
N ALA A 93 -11.91 9.65 10.80
CA ALA A 93 -11.04 10.47 11.63
C ALA A 93 -11.78 11.14 12.80
N HIS A 94 -12.98 11.70 12.57
CA HIS A 94 -13.72 12.43 13.61
C HIS A 94 -14.68 11.57 14.43
N VAL A 95 -15.22 10.48 13.88
CA VAL A 95 -16.24 9.67 14.55
C VAL A 95 -15.65 8.39 15.13
N PHE A 96 -14.89 7.64 14.33
CA PHE A 96 -14.47 6.29 14.70
C PHE A 96 -13.18 6.29 15.55
N ILE A 97 -12.18 7.09 15.20
CA ILE A 97 -10.92 7.19 15.97
C ILE A 97 -11.15 7.58 17.45
N PRO A 98 -11.92 8.62 17.80
CA PRO A 98 -12.09 8.98 19.22
C PRO A 98 -12.83 7.89 20.01
N VAL A 99 -13.73 7.14 19.38
CA VAL A 99 -14.43 6.01 20.00
C VAL A 99 -13.43 4.87 20.27
N PHE A 100 -12.68 4.43 19.25
CA PHE A 100 -11.72 3.33 19.42
C PHE A 100 -10.58 3.66 20.38
N TYR A 101 -10.12 4.92 20.39
CA TYR A 101 -9.07 5.36 21.31
C TYR A 101 -9.52 5.32 22.78
N ARG A 102 -10.77 5.73 23.06
CA ARG A 102 -11.35 5.69 24.43
C ARG A 102 -11.55 4.26 24.94
N LEU A 103 -11.98 3.33 24.09
CA LEU A 103 -12.25 1.95 24.50
C LEU A 103 -10.99 1.08 24.63
N ARG A 104 -9.80 1.57 24.22
CA ARG A 104 -8.51 0.85 24.30
C ARG A 104 -8.53 -0.56 23.68
N ILE A 105 -9.43 -0.83 22.75
CA ILE A 105 -9.53 -2.12 22.04
C ILE A 105 -8.32 -2.36 21.12
N THR A 106 -8.05 -3.64 20.85
CA THR A 106 -6.91 -4.07 20.01
C THR A 106 -7.34 -4.43 18.60
N SER A 107 -8.61 -4.75 18.41
CA SER A 107 -9.22 -5.12 17.14
C SER A 107 -10.56 -4.43 16.96
N THR A 108 -10.86 -3.96 15.75
CA THR A 108 -12.17 -3.36 15.42
C THR A 108 -13.34 -4.32 15.69
N TYR A 109 -13.15 -5.64 15.59
CA TYR A 109 -14.19 -6.63 15.89
C TYR A 109 -14.49 -6.77 17.38
N GLU A 110 -13.56 -6.37 18.24
CA GLU A 110 -13.77 -6.32 19.69
C GLU A 110 -14.85 -5.29 20.04
N TYR A 111 -14.95 -4.20 19.27
CA TYR A 111 -16.04 -3.23 19.40
C TYR A 111 -17.41 -3.86 19.11
N LEU A 112 -17.50 -4.75 18.12
CA LEU A 112 -18.76 -5.44 17.79
C LEU A 112 -19.21 -6.38 18.92
N GLU A 113 -18.27 -7.00 19.64
CA GLU A 113 -18.60 -7.81 20.82
C GLU A 113 -19.10 -6.94 21.97
N LEU A 114 -18.44 -5.81 22.24
CA LEU A 114 -18.83 -4.89 23.32
C LEU A 114 -20.19 -4.21 23.05
N ARG A 115 -20.50 -3.93 21.78
CA ARG A 115 -21.75 -3.26 21.40
C ARG A 115 -22.93 -4.21 21.22
N PHE A 116 -22.69 -5.39 20.68
CA PHE A 116 -23.76 -6.35 20.34
C PHE A 116 -23.62 -7.63 21.14
N ASN A 117 -22.82 -8.58 20.66
CA ASN A 117 -22.61 -9.91 21.26
C ASN A 117 -21.43 -10.62 20.57
N LYS A 118 -20.88 -11.65 21.22
CA LYS A 118 -19.79 -12.48 20.69
C LYS A 118 -20.11 -13.13 19.34
N THR A 119 -21.37 -13.48 19.10
CA THR A 119 -21.84 -13.99 17.81
C THR A 119 -21.58 -13.00 16.67
N VAL A 120 -21.86 -11.70 16.87
CA VAL A 120 -21.64 -10.66 15.86
C VAL A 120 -20.15 -10.44 15.60
N ARG A 121 -19.30 -10.55 16.64
CA ARG A 121 -17.83 -10.53 16.45
C ARG A 121 -17.36 -11.68 15.59
N ILE A 122 -17.84 -12.90 15.84
CA ILE A 122 -17.47 -14.08 15.06
C ILE A 122 -17.97 -13.91 13.62
N PHE A 123 -19.23 -13.53 13.40
CA PHE A 123 -19.75 -13.26 12.06
C PHE A 123 -18.97 -12.16 11.35
N GLY A 124 -18.68 -11.03 11.99
CA GLY A 124 -17.89 -9.95 11.38
C GLY A 124 -16.47 -10.37 11.03
N THR A 125 -15.82 -11.14 11.90
CA THR A 125 -14.47 -11.68 11.65
C THR A 125 -14.51 -12.70 10.51
N VAL A 126 -15.54 -13.57 10.46
CA VAL A 126 -15.73 -14.56 9.41
C VAL A 126 -16.07 -13.88 8.08
N THR A 127 -16.93 -12.86 8.05
CA THR A 127 -17.23 -12.09 6.84
C THR A 127 -16.01 -11.34 6.34
N PHE A 128 -15.18 -10.79 7.23
CA PHE A 128 -13.92 -10.17 6.81
C PHE A 128 -12.93 -11.19 6.30
N ILE A 129 -12.71 -12.31 7.01
CA ILE A 129 -11.87 -13.41 6.50
C ILE A 129 -12.42 -13.88 5.15
N PHE A 130 -13.73 -13.99 5.01
CA PHE A 130 -14.38 -14.35 3.76
C PHE A 130 -14.15 -13.29 2.69
N GLN A 131 -14.27 -11.99 2.96
CA GLN A 131 -13.99 -10.89 2.02
C GLN A 131 -12.50 -10.82 1.63
N MET A 132 -11.62 -11.04 2.60
CA MET A 132 -10.16 -11.16 2.48
C MET A 132 -9.76 -12.46 1.76
N VAL A 133 -10.71 -13.39 1.61
CA VAL A 133 -10.58 -14.60 0.79
C VAL A 133 -11.27 -14.41 -0.56
N SER A 134 -12.34 -13.64 -0.67
CA SER A 134 -13.19 -13.49 -1.88
C SER A 134 -12.92 -12.19 -2.66
N GLY A 135 -11.64 -11.83 -2.81
CA GLY A 135 -11.14 -10.60 -3.42
C GLY A 135 -12.02 -9.99 -4.54
N ALA A 136 -12.24 -8.68 -4.42
CA ALA A 136 -13.00 -7.80 -5.30
C ALA A 136 -13.00 -8.23 -6.78
N GLY A 137 -14.07 -8.91 -7.19
CA GLY A 137 -14.25 -9.39 -8.55
C GLY A 137 -15.60 -10.08 -8.72
N ARG A 138 -16.64 -9.26 -8.93
CA ARG A 138 -18.03 -9.63 -9.27
C ARG A 138 -18.95 -9.91 -8.07
N TRP A 139 -19.46 -8.85 -7.46
CA TRP A 139 -20.80 -8.90 -6.86
C TRP A 139 -21.83 -8.95 -7.98
N GLY A 140 -22.07 -10.15 -8.49
CA GLY A 140 -23.09 -10.45 -9.49
C GLY A 140 -23.55 -11.88 -9.31
N ALA A 141 -24.46 -12.07 -8.34
CA ALA A 141 -25.33 -13.23 -8.13
C ALA A 141 -24.71 -14.64 -7.96
N GLN A 142 -25.23 -15.36 -6.94
CA GLN A 142 -25.23 -16.82 -6.74
C GLN A 142 -23.96 -17.52 -6.20
N GLY A 143 -24.09 -18.17 -5.02
CA GLY A 143 -23.44 -19.46 -4.72
C GLY A 143 -22.39 -19.50 -3.60
N CYS A 144 -22.82 -19.57 -2.33
CA CYS A 144 -21.96 -19.93 -1.20
C CYS A 144 -21.87 -21.47 -1.05
N ALA A 145 -20.67 -22.05 -1.16
CA ALA A 145 -20.18 -23.20 -0.35
C ALA A 145 -18.91 -23.91 -0.88
N VAL A 146 -18.52 -23.77 -2.16
CA VAL A 146 -17.44 -24.62 -2.75
C VAL A 146 -16.14 -23.86 -3.08
N HIS A 147 -16.10 -22.53 -2.92
CA HIS A 147 -14.97 -21.66 -3.33
C HIS A 147 -14.00 -21.26 -2.20
N GLY A 148 -13.82 -22.08 -1.17
CA GLY A 148 -12.92 -21.74 -0.04
C GLY A 148 -11.42 -21.86 -0.37
N CYS A 149 -11.03 -22.81 -1.22
CA CYS A 149 -9.61 -23.12 -1.48
C CYS A 149 -9.01 -22.34 -2.66
N SER A 150 -9.83 -21.96 -3.66
CA SER A 150 -9.41 -21.17 -4.82
C SER A 150 -9.30 -19.66 -4.56
N ALA A 151 -9.76 -19.21 -3.39
CA ALA A 151 -9.99 -17.80 -3.09
C ALA A 151 -8.88 -17.20 -2.20
N ALA A 152 -8.29 -17.97 -1.28
CA ALA A 152 -6.99 -17.62 -0.69
C ALA A 152 -5.91 -17.48 -1.78
N LEU A 153 -6.03 -18.27 -2.84
CA LEU A 153 -5.26 -18.12 -4.08
C LEU A 153 -5.46 -16.73 -4.70
N SER A 154 -6.67 -16.16 -4.77
CA SER A 154 -6.93 -14.85 -5.38
C SER A 154 -6.26 -13.68 -4.66
N GLN A 155 -6.17 -13.71 -3.33
CA GLN A 155 -5.49 -12.64 -2.59
C GLN A 155 -3.97 -12.85 -2.51
N VAL A 156 -3.51 -14.10 -2.48
CA VAL A 156 -2.11 -14.44 -2.78
C VAL A 156 -1.76 -14.02 -4.21
N ILE A 157 -2.69 -14.13 -5.15
CA ILE A 157 -2.57 -13.65 -6.53
C ILE A 157 -2.54 -12.11 -6.54
N TYR A 158 -3.38 -11.41 -5.78
CA TYR A 158 -3.34 -9.94 -5.72
C TYR A 158 -2.03 -9.43 -5.11
N MET A 159 -1.61 -9.96 -3.97
CA MET A 159 -0.29 -9.68 -3.40
C MET A 159 0.84 -10.09 -4.36
N GLY A 160 0.65 -11.18 -5.11
CA GLY A 160 1.53 -11.65 -6.17
C GLY A 160 1.60 -10.70 -7.37
N VAL A 161 0.48 -10.11 -7.81
CA VAL A 161 0.43 -9.09 -8.86
C VAL A 161 1.10 -7.80 -8.38
N VAL A 162 0.86 -7.42 -7.12
CA VAL A 162 1.51 -6.27 -6.51
C VAL A 162 3.02 -6.49 -6.37
N LEU A 163 3.48 -7.70 -6.03
CA LEU A 163 4.89 -8.11 -6.03
C LEU A 163 5.47 -8.26 -7.44
N TYR A 164 4.63 -8.60 -8.41
CA TYR A 164 5.02 -8.77 -9.80
C TYR A 164 5.39 -7.44 -10.46
N ALA A 165 4.69 -6.34 -10.17
CA ALA A 165 5.04 -5.02 -10.72
C ALA A 165 6.50 -4.59 -10.44
N PRO A 166 7.00 -4.59 -9.18
CA PRO A 166 8.41 -4.30 -8.90
C PRO A 166 9.35 -5.42 -9.36
N ALA A 167 8.93 -6.69 -9.37
CA ALA A 167 9.76 -7.78 -9.90
C ALA A 167 9.93 -7.72 -11.42
N LEU A 168 8.90 -7.30 -12.15
CA LEU A 168 8.93 -7.06 -13.59
C LEU A 168 9.81 -5.85 -13.91
N ALA A 169 9.66 -4.77 -13.14
CA ALA A 169 10.56 -3.62 -13.24
C ALA A 169 12.01 -4.06 -12.98
N LEU A 170 12.25 -4.90 -11.98
CA LEU A 170 13.58 -5.43 -11.69
C LEU A 170 14.11 -6.34 -12.81
N ASN A 171 13.29 -7.24 -13.34
CA ASN A 171 13.63 -8.15 -14.45
C ASN A 171 13.98 -7.37 -15.73
N ALA A 172 13.18 -6.36 -16.09
CA ALA A 172 13.42 -5.51 -17.25
C ALA A 172 14.74 -4.73 -17.17
N VAL A 173 15.22 -4.48 -15.95
CA VAL A 173 16.41 -3.69 -15.67
C VAL A 173 17.67 -4.54 -15.51
N THR A 174 17.57 -5.62 -14.74
CA THR A 174 18.71 -6.47 -14.34
C THR A 174 18.97 -7.61 -15.32
N GLY A 175 18.01 -7.95 -16.19
CA GLY A 175 18.04 -9.15 -17.02
C GLY A 175 17.99 -10.47 -16.23
N PHE A 176 17.84 -10.41 -14.89
CA PHE A 176 17.70 -11.58 -14.03
C PHE A 176 16.36 -12.26 -14.25
N ASP A 177 16.31 -13.59 -14.14
CA ASP A 177 15.06 -14.33 -14.28
C ASP A 177 13.99 -13.87 -13.29
N LEU A 178 12.79 -13.59 -13.81
CA LEU A 178 11.67 -13.03 -13.05
C LEU A 178 11.35 -13.85 -11.79
N TRP A 179 11.45 -15.18 -11.86
CA TRP A 179 11.16 -16.06 -10.72
C TRP A 179 12.12 -15.83 -9.57
N SER A 180 13.40 -15.66 -9.87
CA SER A 180 14.42 -15.38 -8.85
C SER A 180 14.23 -14.02 -8.19
N ALA A 181 13.78 -13.00 -8.94
CA ALA A 181 13.45 -11.68 -8.41
C ALA A 181 12.25 -11.73 -7.46
N VAL A 182 11.18 -12.43 -7.85
CA VAL A 182 9.98 -12.60 -7.02
C VAL A 182 10.30 -13.33 -5.72
N LEU A 183 11.06 -14.44 -5.79
CA LEU A 183 11.44 -15.22 -4.61
C LEU A 183 12.31 -14.43 -3.64
N THR A 184 13.30 -13.69 -4.16
CA THR A 184 14.23 -12.92 -3.33
C THR A 184 13.51 -11.76 -2.63
N MET A 185 12.68 -11.00 -3.37
CA MET A 185 11.89 -9.92 -2.80
C MET A 185 10.88 -10.44 -1.76
N GLY A 186 10.17 -11.53 -2.07
CA GLY A 186 9.21 -12.14 -1.15
C GLY A 186 9.87 -12.65 0.13
N LEU A 187 11.05 -13.27 0.03
CA LEU A 187 11.80 -13.76 1.18
C LEU A 187 12.26 -12.61 2.09
N VAL A 188 12.89 -11.58 1.52
CA VAL A 188 13.33 -10.40 2.27
C VAL A 188 12.14 -9.74 2.97
N CYS A 189 11.03 -9.54 2.25
CA CYS A 189 9.81 -8.97 2.82
C CYS A 189 9.25 -9.76 3.99
N THR A 190 9.19 -11.08 3.84
CA THR A 190 8.68 -11.98 4.88
C THR A 190 9.59 -11.99 6.10
N LEU A 191 10.92 -12.03 5.90
CA LEU A 191 11.88 -12.10 7.00
C LEU A 191 11.88 -10.82 7.83
N TYR A 192 11.92 -9.63 7.20
CA TYR A 192 11.90 -8.39 7.99
C TYR A 192 10.56 -8.17 8.68
N THR A 193 9.44 -8.56 8.05
CA THR A 193 8.09 -8.40 8.63
C THR A 193 7.88 -9.33 9.84
N THR A 194 8.35 -10.58 9.74
CA THR A 194 8.21 -11.56 10.83
C THR A 194 9.11 -11.22 12.02
N LEU A 195 10.30 -10.66 11.79
CA LEU A 195 11.24 -10.31 12.85
C LEU A 195 10.96 -8.95 13.51
N GLY A 196 10.45 -7.97 12.76
CA GLY A 196 10.35 -6.58 13.25
C GLY A 196 9.05 -6.19 13.98
N GLY A 197 7.95 -6.90 13.73
CA GLY A 197 6.63 -6.54 14.28
C GLY A 197 6.10 -5.18 13.79
N LEU A 198 5.00 -4.69 14.36
CA LEU A 198 4.30 -3.51 13.82
C LEU A 198 5.17 -2.23 13.84
N LYS A 199 6.05 -2.06 14.84
CA LYS A 199 6.95 -0.89 14.92
C LYS A 199 7.91 -0.81 13.74
N ALA A 200 8.58 -1.92 13.42
CA ALA A 200 9.54 -1.95 12.32
C ALA A 200 8.83 -1.74 10.98
N VAL A 201 7.66 -2.36 10.78
CA VAL A 201 6.85 -2.19 9.58
C VAL A 201 6.47 -0.72 9.37
N ILE A 202 6.01 -0.03 10.41
CA ILE A 202 5.66 1.40 10.30
C ILE A 202 6.88 2.25 9.89
N TRP A 203 8.07 1.98 10.46
CA TRP A 203 9.27 2.74 10.10
C TRP A 203 9.76 2.44 8.68
N THR A 204 9.68 1.18 8.23
CA THR A 204 9.98 0.84 6.84
C THR A 204 8.98 1.48 5.87
N ASP A 205 7.70 1.52 6.24
CA ASP A 205 6.66 2.16 5.43
C ASP A 205 6.87 3.68 5.31
N VAL A 206 7.31 4.34 6.39
CA VAL A 206 7.63 5.78 6.38
C VAL A 206 8.75 6.07 5.37
N PHE A 207 9.84 5.31 5.46
CA PHE A 207 10.95 5.46 4.52
C PHE A 207 10.50 5.19 3.07
N GLN A 208 9.78 4.08 2.86
CA GLN A 208 9.27 3.70 1.56
C GLN A 208 8.34 4.78 0.97
N THR A 209 7.44 5.34 1.78
CA THR A 209 6.50 6.40 1.38
C THR A 209 7.24 7.65 0.94
N LEU A 210 8.23 8.10 1.72
CA LEU A 210 9.03 9.27 1.37
C LEU A 210 9.77 9.08 0.03
N VAL A 211 10.37 7.90 -0.16
CA VAL A 211 11.05 7.57 -1.43
C VAL A 211 10.07 7.52 -2.60
N MET A 212 8.88 6.92 -2.41
CA MET A 212 7.86 6.84 -3.44
C MET A 212 7.34 8.22 -3.85
N PHE A 213 7.05 9.11 -2.87
CA PHE A 213 6.63 10.48 -3.17
C PHE A 213 7.74 11.29 -3.87
N ALA A 214 8.99 11.17 -3.41
CA ALA A 214 10.12 11.84 -4.06
C ALA A 214 10.29 11.37 -5.52
N GLY A 215 10.17 10.05 -5.76
CA GLY A 215 10.21 9.47 -7.10
C GLY A 215 9.10 9.98 -8.00
N GLN A 216 7.86 10.04 -7.51
CA GLN A 216 6.72 10.58 -8.26
C GLN A 216 6.91 12.05 -8.63
N LEU A 217 7.35 12.88 -7.67
CA LEU A 217 7.63 14.29 -7.91
C LEU A 217 8.74 14.48 -8.95
N ALA A 218 9.80 13.67 -8.89
CA ALA A 218 10.90 13.70 -9.86
C ALA A 218 10.42 13.34 -11.27
N VAL A 219 9.61 12.29 -11.41
CA VAL A 219 9.04 11.88 -12.71
C VAL A 219 8.16 13.00 -13.29
N ILE A 220 7.31 13.62 -12.47
CA ILE A 220 6.45 14.73 -12.89
C ILE A 220 7.30 15.94 -13.33
N ALA A 221 8.31 16.32 -12.55
CA ALA A 221 9.16 17.46 -12.85
C ALA A 221 9.98 17.27 -14.14
N VAL A 222 10.63 16.11 -14.30
CA VAL A 222 11.40 15.76 -15.50
C VAL A 222 10.48 15.62 -16.71
N GLY A 223 9.30 14.99 -16.54
CA GLY A 223 8.29 14.87 -17.59
C GLY A 223 7.84 16.24 -18.10
N ALA A 224 7.53 17.16 -17.18
CA ALA A 224 7.15 18.52 -17.53
C ALA A 224 8.27 19.29 -18.23
N GLN A 225 9.52 19.14 -17.79
CA GLN A 225 10.68 19.76 -18.44
C GLN A 225 10.87 19.26 -19.87
N ARG A 226 10.70 17.97 -20.14
CA ARG A 226 10.83 17.39 -21.49
C ARG A 226 9.78 17.90 -22.47
N VAL A 227 8.59 18.25 -21.98
CA VAL A 227 7.49 18.79 -22.81
C VAL A 227 7.62 20.31 -23.04
N GLY A 228 8.59 20.98 -22.39
CA GLY A 228 8.81 22.43 -22.49
C GLY A 228 8.12 23.25 -21.39
N GLY A 229 7.79 22.61 -20.27
CA GLY A 229 7.22 23.25 -19.07
C GLY A 229 5.79 22.81 -18.75
N MET A 230 5.39 22.98 -17.49
CA MET A 230 4.04 22.63 -17.01
C MET A 230 2.91 23.35 -17.77
N ALA A 231 3.15 24.59 -18.22
CA ALA A 231 2.17 25.35 -18.99
C ALA A 231 1.85 24.68 -20.34
N ARG A 232 2.85 24.10 -21.01
CA ARG A 232 2.65 23.38 -22.27
C ARG A 232 1.96 22.03 -22.04
N VAL A 233 2.22 21.37 -20.91
CA VAL A 233 1.48 20.15 -20.51
C VAL A 233 -0.01 20.46 -20.34
N TRP A 234 -0.33 21.58 -19.67
CA TRP A 234 -1.72 21.99 -19.46
C TRP A 234 -2.44 22.31 -20.77
N HIS A 235 -1.82 23.10 -21.65
CA HIS A 235 -2.39 23.40 -22.97
C HIS A 235 -2.57 22.16 -23.87
N LEU A 236 -1.66 21.19 -23.79
CA LEU A 236 -1.79 19.93 -24.53
C LEU A 236 -2.95 19.09 -23.98
N ALA A 237 -3.11 19.04 -22.66
CA ALA A 237 -4.23 18.35 -22.02
C ALA A 237 -5.58 18.98 -22.38
N GLU A 238 -5.62 20.31 -22.49
CA GLU A 238 -6.80 21.08 -22.92
C GLU A 238 -7.14 20.81 -24.39
N GLN A 239 -6.14 20.79 -25.28
CA GLN A 239 -6.32 20.50 -26.72
C GLN A 239 -6.81 19.07 -26.99
N GLU A 240 -6.39 18.10 -26.19
CA GLU A 240 -6.85 16.70 -26.30
C GLU A 240 -8.18 16.44 -25.59
N GLY A 241 -8.83 17.47 -25.03
CA GLY A 241 -10.10 17.32 -24.30
C GLY A 241 -9.99 16.45 -23.05
N LYS A 242 -8.77 16.33 -22.47
CA LYS A 242 -8.49 15.47 -21.31
C LYS A 242 -8.70 16.18 -19.97
N ILE A 243 -9.07 17.45 -19.97
CA ILE A 243 -9.39 18.21 -18.74
C ILE A 243 -10.89 18.04 -18.43
N ALA A 244 -11.19 17.29 -17.37
CA ALA A 244 -12.55 17.07 -16.91
C ALA A 244 -13.08 18.34 -16.23
N GLY A 245 -14.23 18.82 -16.68
CA GLY A 245 -14.92 19.98 -16.09
C GLY A 245 -14.73 21.32 -16.80
N ILE A 246 -14.26 21.33 -18.06
CA ILE A 246 -14.33 22.52 -18.92
C ILE A 246 -15.15 22.20 -20.20
N GLU A 247 -16.43 21.88 -20.01
CA GLU A 247 -17.49 22.10 -20.99
C GLU A 247 -18.71 22.71 -20.28
#